data_AF-A0A086PWG4-F1
#
_entry.id   AF-A0A086PWG4-F1
#
_cell.length_a   1.000
_cell.length_b   1.000
_cell.length_c   1.000
_cell.angle_alpha   90.00
_cell.angle_beta   90.00
_cell.angle_gamma   90.00
#
_symmetry.space_group_name_H-M   'P 1'
#
loop_
_entity.id
_entity.type
_entity.pdbx_description
1 polymer ?
#
loop_
_entity_poly.entity_id
_entity_poly.type
_entity_poly.pdbx_seq_one_letter_code
_entity_poly.pdbx_strand_id
1 'polypeptide(L)'
;ILNIHKFIKDIYSMKFPELESIVQSPLEYIGVVLRIQNQTDLTQVDLSDLLPSPTIMALTVAASLSVSSSSSSSSGRRLPDEEFCHAIAAAKEAIALAEKRKEILQYLESRMSLIAPNVSAILGAALAARLLTRVGGLKMLAKMPSQNIMVSGVASDELRMHSDPDLRRKRHLDFSR
;
A
#
# COMPACT_ATOMS: atom_id res chain seq x y z
N ILE A 1 6.56 7.45 0.31
CA ILE A 1 5.51 6.47 0.68
C ILE A 1 6.09 5.09 0.98
N LEU A 2 6.69 4.36 0.02
CA LEU A 2 7.23 3.00 0.29
C LEU A 2 8.29 2.95 1.40
N ASN A 3 9.18 3.93 1.47
CA ASN A 3 10.19 3.99 2.55
C ASN A 3 9.55 4.27 3.91
N ILE A 4 8.54 5.15 3.95
CA ILE A 4 7.78 5.46 5.18
C ILE A 4 7.01 4.22 5.64
N HIS A 5 6.40 3.49 4.70
CA HIS A 5 5.73 2.22 4.98
C HIS A 5 6.69 1.20 5.60
N LYS A 6 7.91 1.02 5.07
CA LYS A 6 8.93 0.14 5.66
C LYS A 6 9.31 0.59 7.07
N PHE A 7 9.53 1.88 7.28
CA PHE A 7 9.86 2.43 8.60
C PHE A 7 8.76 2.17 9.64
N ILE A 8 7.50 2.46 9.29
CA ILE A 8 6.35 2.21 10.17
C ILE A 8 6.23 0.70 10.44
N LYS A 9 6.41 -0.12 9.41
CA LYS A 9 6.38 -1.58 9.51
C LYS A 9 7.42 -2.10 10.52
N ASP A 10 8.65 -1.61 10.46
CA ASP A 10 9.72 -2.08 11.35
C ASP A 10 9.40 -1.78 12.82
N ILE A 11 8.80 -0.60 13.10
CA ILE A 11 8.34 -0.22 14.44
C ILE A 11 7.13 -1.06 14.86
N TYR A 12 6.11 -1.21 14.00
CA TYR A 12 4.88 -1.92 14.34
C TYR A 12 5.04 -3.44 14.42
N SER A 13 6.06 -4.01 13.78
CA SER A 13 6.38 -5.45 13.85
C SER A 13 6.60 -5.91 15.30
N MET A 14 7.13 -5.03 16.17
CA MET A 14 7.32 -5.32 17.59
C MET A 14 6.01 -5.49 18.36
N LYS A 15 4.92 -4.86 17.89
CA LYS A 15 3.62 -4.88 18.55
C LYS A 15 2.65 -5.87 17.90
N PHE A 16 2.60 -5.90 16.58
CA PHE A 16 1.65 -6.70 15.81
C PHE A 16 2.28 -7.16 14.49
N PRO A 17 3.07 -8.25 14.51
CA PRO A 17 3.76 -8.75 13.32
C PRO A 17 2.79 -9.31 12.26
N GLU A 18 1.60 -9.75 12.66
CA GLU A 18 0.61 -10.36 11.76
C GLU A 18 -0.05 -9.36 10.80
N LEU A 19 0.02 -8.04 11.08
CA LEU A 19 -0.60 -7.00 10.25
C LEU A 19 0.03 -6.97 8.85
N GLU A 20 1.32 -7.28 8.73
CA GLU A 20 2.00 -7.34 7.44
C GLU A 20 1.39 -8.41 6.52
N SER A 21 1.10 -9.60 7.05
CA SER A 21 0.58 -10.69 6.23
C SER A 21 -0.85 -10.42 5.75
N ILE A 22 -1.59 -9.60 6.49
CA ILE A 22 -3.01 -9.33 6.24
C ILE A 22 -3.18 -8.13 5.30
N VAL A 23 -2.38 -7.06 5.48
CA VAL A 23 -2.51 -5.83 4.69
C VAL A 23 -1.26 -5.62 3.83
N GLN A 24 -1.39 -5.95 2.55
CA GLN A 24 -0.31 -5.85 1.55
C GLN A 24 -0.18 -4.43 0.96
N SER A 25 -1.28 -3.67 0.95
CA SER A 25 -1.33 -2.32 0.38
C SER A 25 -0.69 -1.30 1.33
N PRO A 26 0.35 -0.55 0.91
CA PRO A 26 1.07 0.36 1.80
C PRO A 26 0.21 1.49 2.37
N LEU A 27 -0.78 1.98 1.62
CA LEU A 27 -1.64 3.07 2.08
C LEU A 27 -2.67 2.57 3.09
N GLU A 28 -3.24 1.37 2.85
CA GLU A 28 -4.16 0.74 3.78
C GLU A 28 -3.45 0.40 5.10
N TYR A 29 -2.23 -0.14 5.04
CA TYR A 29 -1.44 -0.45 6.24
C TYR A 29 -1.25 0.79 7.11
N ILE A 30 -0.86 1.91 6.50
CA ILE A 30 -0.64 3.19 7.21
C ILE A 30 -1.96 3.71 7.82
N GLY A 31 -3.08 3.60 7.09
CA GLY A 31 -4.39 3.99 7.59
C GLY A 31 -4.84 3.15 8.79
N VAL A 32 -4.59 1.85 8.73
CA VAL A 32 -4.90 0.90 9.81
C VAL A 32 -4.04 1.19 11.05
N VAL A 33 -2.75 1.44 10.89
CA VAL A 33 -1.85 1.84 11.98
C VAL A 33 -2.35 3.12 12.68
N LEU A 34 -2.80 4.12 11.92
CA LEU A 34 -3.35 5.36 12.48
C LEU A 34 -4.67 5.17 13.23
N ARG A 35 -5.44 4.12 12.90
CA ARG A 35 -6.70 3.80 13.54
C ARG A 35 -6.50 2.95 14.81
N ILE A 36 -5.63 1.94 14.74
CA ILE A 36 -5.32 1.03 15.86
C ILE A 36 -4.51 1.74 16.96
N GLN A 37 -3.57 2.63 16.59
CA GLN A 37 -2.75 3.37 17.54
C GLN A 37 -2.15 2.46 18.64
N ASN A 38 -2.16 2.91 19.90
CA ASN A 38 -1.67 2.11 21.02
C ASN A 38 -2.76 1.27 21.71
N GLN A 39 -3.96 1.14 21.12
CA GLN A 39 -5.04 0.38 21.75
C GLN A 39 -4.69 -1.11 21.80
N THR A 40 -5.11 -1.75 22.90
CA THR A 40 -4.99 -3.19 23.16
C THR A 40 -6.21 -3.95 22.68
N ASP A 41 -7.37 -3.29 22.63
CA ASP A 41 -8.64 -3.90 22.27
C ASP A 41 -9.04 -3.50 20.84
N LEU A 42 -8.75 -4.39 19.89
CA LEU A 42 -9.09 -4.23 18.47
C LEU A 42 -10.61 -4.34 18.20
N THR A 43 -11.41 -4.76 19.19
CA THR A 43 -12.87 -4.83 19.10
C THR A 43 -13.55 -3.46 19.20
N GLN A 44 -12.84 -2.42 19.67
CA GLN A 44 -13.37 -1.06 19.74
C GLN A 44 -12.97 -0.18 18.55
N VAL A 45 -12.23 -0.72 17.59
CA VAL A 45 -11.72 0.03 16.45
C VAL A 45 -12.55 -0.28 15.21
N ASP A 46 -13.39 0.67 14.79
CA ASP A 46 -14.11 0.57 13.53
C ASP A 46 -13.13 0.76 12.36
N LEU A 47 -12.86 -0.36 11.68
CA LEU A 47 -12.01 -0.46 10.47
C LEU A 47 -12.82 -0.58 9.18
N SER A 48 -14.16 -0.56 9.28
CA SER A 48 -15.13 -0.74 8.20
C SER A 48 -14.94 0.23 7.02
N ASP A 49 -14.43 1.44 7.28
CA ASP A 49 -14.26 2.49 6.28
C ASP A 49 -12.95 2.35 5.47
N LEU A 50 -11.98 1.59 5.99
CA LEU A 50 -10.63 1.49 5.41
C LEU A 50 -10.40 0.17 4.69
N LEU A 51 -11.11 -0.89 5.11
CA LEU A 51 -10.79 -2.25 4.74
C LEU A 51 -12.06 -3.05 4.40
N PRO A 52 -12.02 -3.96 3.41
CA PRO A 52 -13.13 -4.86 3.14
C PRO A 52 -13.33 -5.86 4.29
N SER A 53 -14.59 -6.18 4.61
CA SER A 53 -15.01 -7.12 5.67
C SER A 53 -14.14 -8.39 5.87
N PRO A 54 -13.70 -9.12 4.81
CA PRO A 54 -12.83 -10.29 4.99
C PRO A 54 -11.49 -9.96 5.68
N THR A 55 -10.90 -8.80 5.39
CA THR A 55 -9.62 -8.38 5.99
C THR A 55 -9.81 -7.96 7.46
N ILE A 56 -10.96 -7.38 7.79
CA ILE A 56 -11.31 -7.03 9.18
C ILE A 56 -11.45 -8.31 10.02
N MET A 57 -12.16 -9.32 9.52
CA MET A 57 -12.25 -10.61 10.21
C MET A 57 -10.88 -11.26 10.38
N ALA A 58 -10.03 -11.23 9.36
CA ALA A 58 -8.66 -11.75 9.47
C ALA A 58 -7.85 -11.02 10.56
N LEU A 59 -7.96 -9.68 10.66
CA LEU A 59 -7.33 -8.89 11.72
C LEU A 59 -7.86 -9.23 13.11
N THR A 60 -9.18 -9.38 13.27
CA THR A 60 -9.79 -9.73 14.56
C THR A 60 -9.39 -11.15 14.99
N VAL A 61 -9.36 -12.10 14.06
CA VAL A 61 -8.95 -13.49 14.32
C VAL A 61 -7.48 -13.55 14.70
N ALA A 62 -6.60 -12.91 13.93
CA ALA A 62 -5.17 -12.74 14.22
C ALA A 62 -4.92 -12.14 15.62
N ALA A 63 -5.64 -11.06 15.94
CA ALA A 63 -5.60 -10.45 17.26
C ALA A 63 -6.05 -11.40 18.37
N SER A 64 -7.15 -12.13 18.18
CA SER A 64 -7.65 -13.07 19.19
C SER A 64 -6.74 -14.29 19.40
N LEU A 65 -6.10 -14.80 18.34
CA LEU A 65 -5.19 -15.95 18.39
C LEU A 65 -3.84 -15.59 19.03
N SER A 66 -3.32 -14.40 18.75
CA SER A 66 -2.11 -13.87 19.39
C SER A 66 -2.35 -13.54 20.87
N VAL A 67 -3.57 -13.15 21.25
CA VAL A 67 -3.97 -12.99 22.65
C VAL A 67 -4.10 -14.35 23.36
N SER A 68 -4.60 -15.38 22.68
CA SER A 68 -4.85 -16.71 23.28
C SER A 68 -3.59 -17.57 23.43
N SER A 69 -2.58 -17.37 22.58
CA SER A 69 -1.37 -18.21 22.55
C SER A 69 -0.23 -17.68 23.42
N SER A 70 -0.40 -16.53 24.07
CA SER A 70 0.71 -15.83 24.73
C SER A 70 0.31 -15.26 26.09
N SER A 71 -0.06 -16.15 27.02
CA SER A 71 -0.20 -15.85 28.45
C SER A 71 1.13 -15.56 29.16
N SER A 72 2.21 -15.16 28.46
CA SER A 72 3.48 -14.86 29.15
C SER A 72 4.46 -13.84 28.53
N SER A 73 4.45 -13.38 27.26
CA SER A 73 5.48 -12.38 26.85
C SER A 73 5.32 -11.51 25.58
N SER A 74 4.16 -11.32 24.93
CA SER A 74 4.20 -10.46 23.71
C SER A 74 2.91 -9.80 23.21
N SER A 75 1.72 -10.10 23.77
CA SER A 75 0.60 -9.16 23.63
C SER A 75 0.75 -8.07 24.69
N GLY A 76 1.18 -6.87 24.27
CA GLY A 76 1.10 -5.69 25.15
C GLY A 76 2.41 -5.11 25.65
N ARG A 77 3.53 -5.23 24.93
CA ARG A 77 4.56 -4.19 25.10
C ARG A 77 4.01 -2.93 24.44
N ARG A 78 3.50 -1.99 25.25
CA ARG A 78 3.22 -0.64 24.77
C ARG A 78 4.50 -0.17 24.08
N LEU A 79 4.37 0.21 22.82
CA LEU A 79 5.47 0.89 22.13
C LEU A 79 5.89 2.06 23.02
N PRO A 80 7.20 2.29 23.21
CA PRO A 80 7.65 3.47 23.94
C PRO A 80 7.04 4.70 23.27
N ASP A 81 6.53 5.62 24.08
CA ASP A 81 5.71 6.74 23.60
C ASP A 81 6.46 7.59 22.56
N GLU A 82 7.79 7.63 22.62
CA GLU A 82 8.66 8.25 21.62
C GLU A 82 8.54 7.58 20.25
N GLU A 83 8.85 6.28 20.13
CA GLU A 83 8.78 5.55 18.85
C GLU A 83 7.36 5.55 18.27
N PHE A 84 6.35 5.46 19.14
CA PHE A 84 4.95 5.55 18.75
C PHE A 84 4.60 6.93 18.17
N CYS A 85 5.03 8.01 18.81
CA CYS A 85 4.84 9.37 18.28
C CYS A 85 5.53 9.55 16.93
N HIS A 86 6.76 9.04 16.77
CA HIS A 86 7.47 9.06 15.50
C HIS A 86 6.74 8.28 14.40
N ALA A 87 6.22 7.08 14.71
CA ALA A 87 5.45 6.28 13.75
C ALA A 87 4.16 6.98 13.32
N ILE A 88 3.41 7.57 14.26
CA ILE A 88 2.19 8.33 13.94
C ILE A 88 2.50 9.58 13.12
N ALA A 89 3.54 10.33 13.46
CA ALA A 89 3.94 11.51 12.71
C ALA A 89 4.27 11.15 11.25
N ALA A 90 5.07 10.09 11.07
CA ALA A 90 5.41 9.58 9.74
C ALA A 90 4.17 9.07 8.98
N ALA A 91 3.23 8.41 9.67
CA ALA A 91 1.99 7.93 9.07
C ALA A 91 1.10 9.09 8.55
N LYS A 92 0.95 10.16 9.35
CA LYS A 92 0.22 11.36 8.94
C LYS A 92 0.86 12.04 7.73
N GLU A 93 2.18 12.17 7.73
CA GLU A 93 2.92 12.72 6.60
C GLU A 93 2.74 11.87 5.33
N ALA A 94 2.74 10.54 5.46
CA ALA A 94 2.52 9.65 4.33
C ALA A 94 1.12 9.79 3.71
N ILE A 95 0.08 9.99 4.52
CA ILE A 95 -1.28 10.27 4.02
C ILE A 95 -1.32 11.61 3.32
N ALA A 96 -0.79 12.67 3.94
CA ALA A 96 -0.73 13.99 3.32
C ALA A 96 0.02 13.94 1.96
N LEU A 97 1.10 13.16 1.88
CA LEU A 97 1.83 12.94 0.64
C LEU A 97 1.01 12.18 -0.42
N ALA A 98 0.20 11.21 0.00
CA ALA A 98 -0.69 10.48 -0.88
C ALA A 98 -1.81 11.37 -1.44
N GLU A 99 -2.38 12.23 -0.60
CA GLU A 99 -3.37 13.23 -1.01
C GLU A 99 -2.78 14.24 -1.99
N LYS A 100 -1.60 14.78 -1.69
CA LYS A 100 -0.88 15.69 -2.61
C LYS A 100 -0.58 15.03 -3.95
N ARG A 101 -0.20 13.75 -3.95
CA ARG A 101 -0.02 12.98 -5.19
C ARG A 101 -1.32 12.88 -5.99
N LYS A 102 -2.46 12.67 -5.31
CA LYS A 102 -3.78 12.62 -5.95
C LYS A 102 -4.17 13.97 -6.55
N GLU A 103 -3.95 15.07 -5.82
CA GLU A 103 -4.19 16.43 -6.32
C GLU A 103 -3.38 16.70 -7.60
N ILE A 104 -2.09 16.36 -7.61
CA ILE A 104 -1.22 16.52 -8.79
C ILE A 104 -1.74 15.70 -9.98
N LEU A 105 -2.18 14.46 -9.74
CA LEU A 105 -2.74 13.61 -10.80
C LEU A 105 -4.01 14.18 -11.40
N GLN A 106 -4.92 14.67 -10.56
CA GLN A 106 -6.17 15.32 -11.02
C GLN A 106 -5.89 16.60 -11.81
N TYR A 107 -4.93 17.41 -11.33
CA TYR A 107 -4.50 18.59 -12.05
C TYR A 107 -3.92 18.23 -13.43
N LEU A 108 -3.06 17.23 -13.50
CA LEU A 108 -2.45 16.76 -14.74
C LEU A 108 -3.50 16.21 -15.71
N GLU A 109 -4.47 15.45 -15.21
CA GLU A 109 -5.59 14.93 -16.00
C GLU A 109 -6.42 16.05 -16.64
N SER A 110 -6.75 17.10 -15.88
CA SER A 110 -7.51 18.26 -16.38
C SER A 110 -6.79 19.05 -17.48
N ARG A 111 -5.45 18.99 -17.51
CA ARG A 111 -4.60 19.70 -18.48
C ARG A 111 -3.95 18.78 -19.51
N MET A 112 -4.30 17.49 -19.52
CA MET A 112 -3.61 16.51 -20.34
C MET A 112 -3.77 16.76 -21.85
N SER A 113 -4.93 17.25 -22.27
CA SER A 113 -5.20 17.63 -23.66
C SER A 113 -4.29 18.75 -24.16
N LEU A 114 -3.82 19.63 -23.27
CA LEU A 114 -2.88 20.70 -23.59
C LEU A 114 -1.43 20.19 -23.59
N ILE A 115 -1.08 19.33 -22.64
CA ILE A 115 0.30 18.88 -22.42
C ILE A 115 0.71 17.81 -23.43
N ALA A 116 -0.15 16.83 -23.68
CA ALA A 116 0.13 15.70 -24.55
C ALA A 116 -1.12 15.29 -25.36
N PRO A 117 -1.52 16.11 -26.37
CA PRO A 117 -2.76 15.88 -27.13
C PRO A 117 -2.77 14.51 -27.82
N ASN A 118 -1.65 14.10 -28.43
CA ASN A 118 -1.55 12.83 -29.15
C ASN A 118 -1.64 11.63 -28.21
N VAL A 119 -0.96 11.69 -27.06
CA VAL A 119 -0.97 10.59 -26.07
C VAL A 119 -2.35 10.49 -25.41
N SER A 120 -2.95 11.63 -25.10
CA SER A 120 -4.31 11.70 -24.54
C SER A 120 -5.37 11.18 -25.52
N ALA A 121 -5.20 11.40 -26.83
CA ALA A 121 -6.13 10.91 -27.84
C ALA A 121 -6.12 9.38 -27.95
N ILE A 122 -4.97 8.74 -27.71
CA ILE A 122 -4.81 7.29 -27.82
C ILE A 122 -5.22 6.57 -26.52
N LEU A 123 -4.76 7.06 -25.36
CA LEU A 123 -4.93 6.38 -24.07
C LEU A 123 -6.06 6.95 -23.21
N GLY A 124 -6.53 8.18 -23.50
CA GLY A 124 -7.38 8.95 -22.61
C GLY A 124 -6.58 9.74 -21.56
N ALA A 125 -7.16 10.85 -21.08
CA ALA A 125 -6.49 11.79 -20.19
C ALA A 125 -6.02 11.16 -18.86
N ALA A 126 -6.87 10.33 -18.24
CA ALA A 126 -6.58 9.67 -16.97
C ALA A 126 -5.37 8.71 -17.06
N LEU A 127 -5.35 7.86 -18.09
CA LEU A 127 -4.27 6.89 -18.30
C LEU A 127 -2.98 7.57 -18.74
N ALA A 128 -3.07 8.57 -19.62
CA ALA A 128 -1.92 9.36 -20.04
C ALA A 128 -1.27 10.10 -18.85
N ALA A 129 -2.08 10.66 -17.93
CA ALA A 129 -1.60 11.31 -16.71
C ALA A 129 -0.85 10.33 -15.82
N ARG A 130 -1.43 9.16 -15.54
CA ARG A 130 -0.79 8.12 -14.73
C ARG A 130 0.52 7.63 -15.34
N LEU A 131 0.53 7.40 -16.66
CA LEU A 131 1.73 6.98 -17.38
C LEU A 131 2.84 8.03 -17.28
N LEU A 132 2.51 9.30 -17.55
CA LEU A 132 3.49 10.38 -17.49
C LEU A 132 4.02 10.63 -16.07
N THR A 133 3.17 10.54 -15.05
CA THR A 133 3.58 10.63 -13.64
C THR A 133 4.51 9.46 -13.26
N ARG A 134 4.28 8.26 -13.81
CA ARG A 134 5.15 7.09 -13.53
C ARG A 134 6.50 7.19 -14.24
N VAL A 135 6.51 7.66 -15.48
CA VAL A 135 7.72 7.76 -16.32
C VAL A 135 8.55 9.00 -15.98
N GLY A 136 7.95 10.03 -15.37
CA GLY A 136 8.64 11.27 -15.01
C GLY A 136 8.64 12.32 -16.14
N GLY A 137 7.65 12.26 -17.03
CA GLY A 137 7.40 13.27 -18.06
C GLY A 137 7.62 12.80 -19.50
N LEU A 138 7.26 13.68 -20.45
CA LEU A 138 7.21 13.37 -21.89
C LEU A 138 8.57 13.05 -22.49
N LYS A 139 9.63 13.74 -22.06
CA LYS A 139 10.99 13.51 -22.57
C LYS A 139 11.50 12.12 -22.22
N MET A 140 11.20 11.65 -21.02
CA MET A 140 11.54 10.29 -20.60
C MET A 140 10.69 9.27 -21.34
N LEU A 141 9.39 9.56 -21.53
CA LEU A 141 8.49 8.70 -22.31
C LEU A 141 8.98 8.51 -23.76
N ALA A 142 9.41 9.58 -24.43
CA ALA A 142 9.91 9.53 -25.80
C ALA A 142 11.23 8.73 -25.94
N LYS A 143 12.04 8.69 -24.87
CA LYS A 143 13.28 7.89 -24.84
C LYS A 143 13.04 6.43 -24.45
N MET A 144 11.90 6.12 -23.85
CA MET A 144 11.62 4.79 -23.31
C MET A 144 11.24 3.84 -24.45
N PRO A 145 11.86 2.66 -24.56
CA PRO A 145 11.48 1.69 -25.59
C PRO A 145 10.07 1.16 -25.33
N SER A 146 9.36 0.77 -26.39
CA SER A 146 7.95 0.34 -26.33
C SER A 146 7.69 -0.81 -25.34
N GLN A 147 8.63 -1.75 -25.23
CA GLN A 147 8.54 -2.86 -24.27
C GLN A 147 8.53 -2.38 -22.81
N ASN A 148 9.33 -1.37 -22.47
CA ASN A 148 9.33 -0.79 -21.13
C ASN A 148 8.05 -0.03 -20.85
N ILE A 149 7.47 0.64 -21.86
CA ILE A 149 6.18 1.33 -21.73
C ILE A 149 5.08 0.32 -21.38
N MET A 150 5.04 -0.83 -22.05
CA MET A 150 4.08 -1.90 -21.77
C MET A 150 4.19 -2.41 -20.33
N VAL A 151 5.42 -2.71 -19.88
CA VAL A 151 5.66 -3.23 -18.53
C VAL A 151 5.42 -2.17 -17.46
N SER A 152 5.57 -0.88 -17.79
CA SER A 152 5.27 0.22 -16.86
C SER A 152 3.80 0.36 -16.49
N GLY A 153 2.88 -0.38 -17.13
CA GLY A 153 1.48 -0.47 -16.69
C GLY A 153 1.25 -1.48 -15.57
N VAL A 154 2.16 -2.44 -15.39
CA VAL A 154 1.99 -3.56 -14.45
C VAL A 154 2.30 -3.12 -13.02
N ALA A 155 1.51 -3.56 -12.04
CA ALA A 155 1.76 -3.29 -10.64
C ALA A 155 3.09 -3.95 -10.21
N SER A 156 3.83 -3.32 -9.30
CA SER A 156 5.13 -3.83 -8.85
C SER A 156 5.04 -5.25 -8.23
N ASP A 157 3.89 -5.64 -7.69
CA ASP A 157 3.66 -7.00 -7.21
C ASP A 157 3.62 -8.04 -8.34
N GLU A 158 3.00 -7.68 -9.46
CA GLU A 158 2.77 -8.63 -10.56
C GLU A 158 4.04 -8.82 -11.42
N LEU A 159 4.95 -7.86 -11.38
CA LEU A 159 6.31 -7.99 -11.92
C LEU A 159 7.21 -8.92 -11.09
N ARG A 160 7.08 -8.93 -9.76
CA ARG A 160 7.78 -9.92 -8.91
C ARG A 160 7.29 -11.33 -9.21
N MET A 161 5.98 -11.49 -9.38
CA MET A 161 5.34 -12.77 -9.74
C MET A 161 5.77 -13.33 -11.10
N HIS A 162 6.18 -12.48 -12.05
CA HIS A 162 6.71 -12.92 -13.35
C HIS A 162 8.20 -13.28 -13.32
N SER A 163 8.94 -12.73 -12.36
CA SER A 163 10.37 -12.97 -12.19
C SER A 163 10.65 -14.27 -11.41
N ASP A 164 9.75 -14.63 -10.49
CA ASP A 164 9.88 -15.83 -9.65
C ASP A 164 9.14 -17.05 -10.26
N PRO A 165 9.85 -18.08 -10.74
CA PRO A 165 9.22 -19.25 -11.37
C PRO A 165 8.35 -20.08 -10.40
N ASP A 166 8.60 -19.99 -9.09
CA ASP A 166 7.86 -20.73 -8.06
C ASP A 166 6.48 -20.12 -7.74
N LEU A 167 6.31 -18.82 -7.91
CA LEU A 167 5.02 -18.12 -7.72
C LEU A 167 4.05 -18.37 -8.89
N ARG A 168 4.58 -18.57 -10.10
CA ARG A 168 3.78 -19.02 -11.28
C ARG A 168 3.16 -20.40 -11.07
N ARG A 169 3.86 -21.32 -10.39
CA ARG A 169 3.33 -22.67 -10.10
C ARG A 169 2.18 -22.65 -9.11
N LYS A 170 2.20 -21.75 -8.11
CA LYS A 170 1.10 -21.65 -7.12
C LYS A 170 -0.25 -21.31 -7.76
N ARG A 171 -0.30 -20.40 -8.75
CA ARG A 171 -1.54 -20.12 -9.50
C ARG A 171 -2.08 -21.33 -10.28
N HIS A 172 -1.22 -22.20 -10.79
CA HIS A 172 -1.68 -23.41 -11.51
C HIS A 172 -2.34 -24.44 -10.58
N LEU A 173 -1.92 -24.46 -9.31
CA LEU A 173 -2.52 -25.30 -8.27
C LEU A 173 -3.81 -24.69 -7.71
N ASP A 174 -3.87 -23.36 -7.57
CA ASP A 174 -5.05 -22.68 -7.05
C ASP A 174 -6.22 -22.63 -8.05
N PHE A 175 -5.97 -22.75 -9.36
CA PHE A 175 -7.02 -22.91 -10.38
C PHE A 175 -7.48 -24.36 -10.60
N SER A 176 -6.83 -25.33 -9.94
CA SER A 176 -7.15 -26.78 -10.06
C SER A 176 -7.89 -27.33 -8.83
N ARG A 177 -8.51 -26.46 -8.02
CA ARG A 177 -9.40 -26.84 -6.91
C ARG A 177 -10.72 -26.08 -6.97
#